data_AF-A0A0L0VJL6-F1
#
_entry.id   AF-A0A0L0VJL6-F1
#
_cell.length_a   1.000
_cell.length_b   1.000
_cell.length_c   1.000
_cell.angle_alpha   90.00
_cell.angle_beta   90.00
_cell.angle_gamma   90.00
#
_symmetry.space_group_name_H-M   'P 1'
#
loop_
_entity.id
_entity.type
_entity.pdbx_description
1 polymer ?
#
loop_
_entity_poly.entity_id
_entity_poly.type
_entity_poly.pdbx_seq_one_letter_code
_entity_poly.pdbx_strand_id
1 'polypeptide(L)'
;MPEETQADDLQDTPHEVAYQPLTELRANMAEQTKQLDTLQQSISTTRKAMEKFHQTLFAQINAHEEAMHCLIEQLRIEEDIEEKAEKMKAVYDFVRSVDRLVCYCLGREDLTITEGLESKEIQWAEVKALLNLEDSSSEGLLTTISKLKKERIDHGYPTPATANNLVISTDILGLASKNFSLIPSEIHILRKLTDWVAKELPDLITLADLYHASGDVWRPEEVLWSDL
;
A
#
# COMPACT_ATOMS: atom_id res chain seq x y z
N MET A 1 -48.89 -26.94 118.55
CA MET A 1 -47.86 -28.00 118.58
C MET A 1 -48.54 -29.33 118.37
N PRO A 2 -47.96 -30.26 117.58
CA PRO A 2 -47.28 -30.13 116.27
C PRO A 2 -47.95 -31.14 115.27
N GLU A 3 -47.60 -31.38 114.01
CA GLU A 3 -46.34 -31.49 113.23
C GLU A 3 -46.68 -31.05 111.77
N GLU A 4 -46.03 -30.05 111.18
CA GLU A 4 -44.74 -30.12 110.45
C GLU A 4 -44.55 -31.35 109.54
N THR A 5 -44.69 -31.14 108.22
CA THR A 5 -43.69 -31.63 107.27
C THR A 5 -43.66 -30.72 106.02
N GLN A 6 -42.57 -29.96 105.90
CA GLN A 6 -42.07 -29.35 104.67
C GLN A 6 -41.37 -30.42 103.82
N ALA A 7 -41.50 -30.32 102.49
CA ALA A 7 -40.50 -30.68 101.48
C ALA A 7 -41.08 -30.23 100.12
N ASP A 8 -40.63 -29.09 99.61
CA ASP A 8 -39.53 -28.95 98.64
C ASP A 8 -40.07 -28.82 97.21
N ASP A 9 -39.87 -27.62 96.69
CA ASP A 9 -39.40 -27.31 95.34
C ASP A 9 -39.30 -28.48 94.36
N LEU A 10 -40.02 -28.37 93.25
CA LEU A 10 -39.35 -28.18 91.96
C LEU A 10 -40.41 -27.75 90.93
N GLN A 11 -40.35 -26.47 90.57
CA GLN A 11 -40.93 -25.96 89.34
C GLN A 11 -40.33 -26.73 88.17
N ASP A 12 -41.06 -27.69 87.63
CA ASP A 12 -40.79 -28.26 86.31
C ASP A 12 -41.81 -27.68 85.33
N THR A 13 -41.69 -26.37 85.08
CA THR A 13 -42.22 -25.79 83.85
C THR A 13 -41.30 -26.26 82.73
N PRO A 14 -41.81 -26.99 81.72
CA PRO A 14 -40.99 -27.55 80.67
C PRO A 14 -40.19 -26.45 79.99
N HIS A 15 -38.94 -26.78 79.66
CA HIS A 15 -37.91 -26.03 78.94
C HIS A 15 -38.33 -25.33 77.61
N GLU A 16 -39.62 -25.19 77.31
CA GLU A 16 -40.19 -24.85 76.01
C GLU A 16 -39.89 -23.41 75.54
N VAL A 17 -39.48 -22.51 76.45
CA VAL A 17 -39.15 -21.11 76.11
C VAL A 17 -37.69 -20.94 75.67
N ALA A 18 -36.77 -21.83 76.05
CA ALA A 18 -35.35 -21.71 75.73
C ALA A 18 -34.95 -22.34 74.37
N TYR A 19 -35.79 -23.20 73.80
CA TYR A 19 -35.50 -23.90 72.54
C TYR A 19 -35.89 -23.10 71.29
N GLN A 20 -36.89 -22.22 71.35
CA GLN A 20 -37.31 -21.39 70.20
C GLN A 20 -36.19 -20.52 69.62
N PRO A 21 -35.39 -19.79 70.45
CA PRO A 21 -34.28 -18.98 69.95
C PRO A 21 -33.17 -19.82 69.28
N LEU A 22 -32.92 -21.05 69.76
CA LEU A 22 -31.91 -21.96 69.21
C LEU A 22 -32.36 -22.57 67.88
N THR A 23 -33.65 -22.90 67.74
CA THR A 23 -34.20 -23.40 66.47
C THR A 23 -34.22 -22.33 65.39
N GLU A 24 -34.56 -21.09 65.74
CA GLU A 24 -34.50 -19.94 64.83
C GLU A 24 -33.06 -19.63 64.41
N LEU A 25 -32.11 -19.67 65.35
CA LEU A 25 -30.69 -19.50 65.04
C LEU A 25 -30.18 -20.57 64.06
N ARG A 26 -30.57 -21.85 64.25
CA ARG A 26 -30.20 -22.93 63.33
C ARG A 26 -30.82 -22.76 61.94
N ALA A 27 -32.08 -22.35 61.86
CA ALA A 27 -32.74 -22.05 60.59
C ALA A 27 -32.05 -20.89 59.85
N ASN A 28 -31.69 -19.82 60.58
CA ASN A 28 -30.95 -18.69 60.03
C ASN A 28 -29.55 -19.09 59.54
N MET A 29 -28.81 -19.92 60.29
CA MET A 29 -27.50 -20.42 59.85
C MET A 29 -27.61 -21.31 58.61
N ALA A 30 -28.65 -22.14 58.51
CA ALA A 30 -28.89 -22.98 57.35
C ALA A 30 -29.22 -22.12 56.10
N GLU A 31 -30.04 -21.08 56.27
CA GLU A 31 -30.37 -20.15 55.20
C GLU A 31 -29.15 -19.32 54.76
N GLN A 32 -28.32 -18.85 55.70
CA GLN A 32 -27.06 -18.18 55.39
C GLN A 32 -26.08 -19.09 54.64
N THR A 33 -25.97 -20.36 55.04
CA THR A 33 -25.14 -21.35 54.34
C THR A 33 -25.61 -21.53 52.89
N LYS A 34 -26.93 -21.65 52.68
CA LYS A 34 -27.53 -21.79 51.34
C LYS A 34 -27.29 -20.56 50.47
N GLN A 35 -27.38 -19.36 51.05
CA GLN A 35 -27.08 -18.12 50.34
C GLN A 35 -25.59 -18.03 49.96
N LEU A 36 -24.70 -18.47 50.85
CA LEU A 36 -23.26 -18.50 50.61
C LEU A 36 -22.90 -19.50 49.49
N ASP A 37 -23.52 -20.68 49.48
CA ASP A 37 -23.35 -21.66 48.40
C ASP A 37 -23.82 -21.10 47.04
N THR A 38 -24.96 -20.40 47.04
CA THR A 38 -25.51 -19.76 45.84
C THR A 38 -24.59 -18.66 45.32
N LEU A 39 -24.04 -17.83 46.21
CA LEU A 39 -23.07 -16.80 45.86
C LEU A 39 -21.77 -17.41 45.33
N GLN A 40 -21.26 -18.47 45.95
CA GLN A 40 -20.08 -19.19 45.46
C GLN A 40 -20.29 -19.76 44.06
N GLN A 41 -21.48 -20.33 43.78
CA GLN A 41 -21.81 -20.83 42.46
C GLN A 41 -21.94 -19.70 41.42
N SER A 42 -22.52 -18.56 41.81
CA SER A 42 -22.58 -17.36 40.97
C SER A 42 -21.18 -16.83 40.63
N ILE A 43 -20.31 -16.67 41.64
CA ILE A 43 -18.91 -16.23 41.46
C ILE A 43 -18.16 -17.19 40.52
N SER A 44 -18.30 -18.49 40.72
CA SER A 44 -17.68 -19.52 39.85
C SER A 44 -18.16 -19.40 38.40
N THR A 45 -19.46 -19.15 38.20
CA THR A 45 -20.06 -19.01 36.87
C THR A 45 -19.56 -17.74 36.19
N THR A 46 -19.56 -16.61 36.89
CA THR A 46 -19.06 -15.32 36.39
C THR A 46 -17.58 -15.41 36.04
N ARG A 47 -16.77 -16.07 36.87
CA ARG A 47 -15.34 -16.29 36.60
C ARG A 47 -15.14 -17.06 35.30
N LYS A 48 -15.89 -18.16 35.08
CA LYS A 48 -15.82 -18.93 33.83
C LYS A 48 -16.27 -18.12 32.61
N ALA A 49 -17.29 -17.27 32.76
CA ALA A 49 -17.74 -16.38 31.69
C ALA A 49 -16.67 -15.33 31.34
N MET A 50 -16.05 -14.73 32.34
CA MET A 50 -14.98 -13.74 32.17
C MET A 50 -13.74 -14.36 31.52
N GLU A 51 -13.35 -15.57 31.92
CA GLU A 51 -12.26 -16.32 31.29
C GLU A 51 -12.52 -16.58 29.81
N LYS A 52 -13.73 -17.04 29.45
CA LYS A 52 -14.14 -17.23 28.05
C LYS A 52 -14.13 -15.93 27.28
N PHE A 53 -14.66 -14.86 27.87
CA PHE A 53 -14.67 -13.53 27.26
C PHE A 53 -13.25 -13.03 26.98
N HIS A 54 -12.34 -13.16 27.94
CA HIS A 54 -10.92 -12.82 27.73
C HIS A 54 -10.29 -13.66 26.62
N GLN A 55 -10.51 -14.97 26.60
CA GLN A 55 -9.98 -15.84 25.53
C GLN A 55 -10.50 -15.43 24.16
N THR A 56 -11.79 -15.13 24.03
CA THR A 56 -12.37 -14.63 22.77
C THR A 56 -11.78 -13.28 22.38
N LEU A 57 -11.66 -12.36 23.33
CA LEU A 57 -11.10 -11.03 23.07
C LEU A 57 -9.63 -11.12 22.62
N PHE A 58 -8.82 -11.94 23.29
CA PHE A 58 -7.42 -12.19 22.88
C PHE A 58 -7.34 -12.81 21.49
N ALA A 59 -8.19 -13.80 21.18
CA ALA A 59 -8.21 -14.40 19.85
C ALA A 59 -8.61 -13.37 18.77
N GLN A 60 -9.56 -12.48 19.06
CA GLN A 60 -9.94 -11.40 18.14
C GLN A 60 -8.83 -10.37 17.97
N ILE A 61 -8.17 -9.96 19.05
CA ILE A 61 -7.03 -9.03 18.99
C ILE A 61 -5.92 -9.61 18.11
N ASN A 62 -5.54 -10.87 18.33
CA ASN A 62 -4.50 -11.53 17.53
C ASN A 62 -4.90 -11.61 16.05
N ALA A 63 -6.15 -11.98 15.75
CA ALA A 63 -6.64 -12.02 14.37
C ALA A 63 -6.64 -10.63 13.70
N HIS A 64 -6.97 -9.57 14.45
CA HIS A 64 -6.89 -8.20 13.95
C HIS A 64 -5.44 -7.74 13.75
N GLU A 65 -4.52 -8.12 14.63
CA GLU A 65 -3.10 -7.82 14.50
C GLU A 65 -2.50 -8.47 13.24
N GLU A 66 -2.80 -9.75 13.00
CA GLU A 66 -2.42 -10.46 11.78
C GLU A 66 -3.00 -9.79 10.53
N ALA A 67 -4.29 -9.43 10.56
CA ALA A 67 -4.94 -8.74 9.44
C ALA A 67 -4.31 -7.36 9.15
N MET A 68 -3.98 -6.59 10.19
CA MET A 68 -3.28 -5.30 10.05
C MET A 68 -1.90 -5.49 9.43
N HIS A 69 -1.14 -6.49 9.90
CA HIS A 69 0.17 -6.80 9.32
C HIS A 69 0.07 -7.15 7.83
N CYS A 70 -0.92 -7.98 7.45
CA CYS A 70 -1.17 -8.30 6.05
C CYS A 70 -1.50 -7.06 5.21
N LEU A 71 -2.35 -6.15 5.71
CA LEU A 71 -2.72 -4.92 5.01
C LEU A 71 -1.54 -3.98 4.84
N ILE A 72 -0.70 -3.83 5.87
CA ILE A 72 0.52 -3.01 5.80
C ILE A 72 1.45 -3.54 4.71
N GLU A 73 1.66 -4.85 4.65
CA GLU A 73 2.52 -5.45 3.63
C GLU A 73 1.94 -5.29 2.22
N GLN A 74 0.61 -5.42 2.07
CA GLN A 74 -0.06 -5.16 0.79
C GLN A 74 0.10 -3.71 0.33
N LEU A 75 -0.08 -2.74 1.23
CA LEU A 75 0.11 -1.32 0.92
C LEU A 75 1.55 -1.03 0.49
N ARG A 76 2.52 -1.65 1.15
CA ARG A 76 3.94 -1.50 0.78
C ARG A 76 4.23 -2.04 -0.61
N ILE A 77 3.69 -3.21 -0.95
CA ILE A 77 3.85 -3.80 -2.28
C ILE A 77 3.21 -2.91 -3.35
N GLU A 78 2.03 -2.35 -3.08
CA GLU A 78 1.35 -1.44 -4.00
C GLU A 78 2.16 -0.15 -4.22
N GLU A 79 2.69 0.44 -3.14
CA GLU A 79 3.56 1.63 -3.22
C GLU A 79 4.82 1.35 -4.06
N ASP A 80 5.47 0.19 -3.88
CA ASP A 80 6.63 -0.22 -4.68
C ASP A 80 6.28 -0.39 -6.17
N ILE A 81 5.07 -0.91 -6.48
CA ILE A 81 4.59 -1.07 -7.85
C ILE A 81 4.28 0.30 -8.47
N GLU A 82 3.62 1.20 -7.74
CA GLU A 82 3.29 2.55 -8.19
C GLU A 82 4.57 3.37 -8.46
N GLU A 83 5.54 3.33 -7.54
CA GLU A 83 6.82 4.02 -7.69
C GLU A 83 7.59 3.47 -8.91
N LYS A 84 7.58 2.15 -9.10
CA LYS A 84 8.17 1.53 -10.30
C LYS A 84 7.45 1.97 -11.57
N ALA A 85 6.11 1.99 -11.56
CA ALA A 85 5.31 2.43 -12.71
C ALA A 85 5.64 3.88 -13.07
N GLU A 86 5.74 4.78 -12.09
CA GLU A 86 6.16 6.17 -12.31
C GLU A 86 7.54 6.30 -12.97
N LYS A 87 8.53 5.54 -12.48
CA LYS A 87 9.86 5.51 -13.08
C LYS A 87 9.83 4.98 -14.51
N MET A 88 9.00 3.98 -14.80
CA MET A 88 8.83 3.44 -16.15
C MET A 88 8.13 4.43 -17.09
N LYS A 89 7.10 5.14 -16.60
CA LYS A 89 6.42 6.21 -17.35
C LYS A 89 7.40 7.31 -17.73
N ALA A 90 8.25 7.75 -16.80
CA ALA A 90 9.27 8.77 -17.05
C ALA A 90 10.25 8.40 -18.18
N VAL A 91 10.81 7.18 -18.14
CA VAL A 91 11.74 6.70 -19.18
C VAL A 91 11.03 6.60 -20.54
N TYR A 92 9.81 6.08 -20.57
CA TYR A 92 9.05 5.98 -21.82
C TYR A 92 8.70 7.35 -22.38
N ASP A 93 8.27 8.29 -21.52
CA ASP A 93 7.88 9.63 -21.94
C ASP A 93 9.08 10.44 -22.44
N PHE A 94 10.27 10.23 -21.86
CA PHE A 94 11.53 10.74 -22.41
C PHE A 94 11.73 10.28 -23.86
N VAL A 95 11.66 8.96 -24.11
CA VAL A 95 11.88 8.41 -25.46
C VAL A 95 10.82 8.90 -26.43
N ARG A 96 9.55 8.98 -26.01
CA ARG A 96 8.46 9.53 -26.81
C ARG A 96 8.68 11.00 -27.18
N SER A 97 9.19 11.79 -26.24
CA SER A 97 9.47 13.21 -26.48
C SER A 97 10.64 13.39 -27.47
N VAL A 98 11.68 12.57 -27.34
CA VAL A 98 12.79 12.54 -28.32
C VAL A 98 12.31 12.10 -29.71
N ASP A 99 11.46 11.07 -29.77
CA ASP A 99 10.87 10.54 -31.01
C ASP A 99 10.15 11.65 -31.80
N ARG A 100 9.35 12.47 -31.11
CA ARG A 100 8.68 13.65 -31.70
C ARG A 100 9.65 14.78 -32.05
N LEU A 101 10.57 15.11 -31.14
CA LEU A 101 11.52 16.21 -31.34
C LEU A 101 12.41 15.95 -32.56
N VAL A 102 12.83 14.70 -32.80
CA VAL A 102 13.57 14.30 -33.99
C VAL A 102 12.76 14.59 -35.25
N CYS A 103 11.48 14.19 -35.30
CA CYS A 103 10.62 14.48 -36.44
C CYS A 103 10.38 15.97 -36.64
N TYR A 104 10.19 16.72 -35.56
CA TYR A 104 10.10 18.18 -35.59
C TYR A 104 11.37 18.80 -36.21
N CYS A 105 12.56 18.39 -35.79
CA CYS A 105 13.83 18.83 -36.37
C CYS A 105 14.00 18.46 -37.86
N LEU A 106 13.34 17.40 -38.32
CA LEU A 106 13.28 17.00 -39.74
C LEU A 106 12.14 17.69 -40.52
N GLY A 107 11.43 18.64 -39.89
CA GLY A 107 10.35 19.41 -40.51
C GLY A 107 9.04 18.62 -40.64
N ARG A 108 8.77 17.70 -39.70
CA ARG A 108 7.53 16.91 -39.60
C ARG A 108 6.97 17.00 -38.18
N GLU A 109 6.19 18.04 -37.94
CA GLU A 109 5.73 18.40 -36.58
C GLU A 109 4.73 17.40 -35.98
N ASP A 110 3.99 16.66 -36.82
CA ASP A 110 2.90 15.78 -36.40
C ASP A 110 3.23 14.28 -36.44
N LEU A 111 4.51 13.91 -36.63
CA LEU A 111 4.92 12.51 -36.81
C LEU A 111 5.86 12.02 -35.70
N THR A 112 5.80 10.71 -35.45
CA THR A 112 6.87 9.96 -34.79
C THR A 112 7.86 9.40 -35.81
N ILE A 113 9.06 8.99 -35.37
CA ILE A 113 10.06 8.36 -36.25
C ILE A 113 9.47 7.10 -36.88
N THR A 114 8.69 6.34 -36.11
CA THR A 114 8.03 5.12 -36.63
C THR A 114 7.08 5.47 -37.78
N GLU A 115 6.16 6.39 -37.57
CA GLU A 115 5.17 6.81 -38.58
C GLU A 115 5.83 7.47 -39.80
N GLY A 116 6.84 8.31 -39.57
CA GLY A 116 7.59 8.97 -40.63
C GLY A 116 8.34 7.98 -41.52
N LEU A 117 8.94 6.94 -40.94
CA LEU A 117 9.64 5.91 -41.71
C LEU A 117 8.66 5.03 -42.49
N GLU A 118 7.53 4.65 -41.89
CA GLU A 118 6.50 3.83 -42.55
C GLU A 118 5.83 4.57 -43.71
N SER A 119 5.50 5.84 -43.52
CA SER A 119 4.92 6.73 -44.54
C SER A 119 5.94 7.21 -45.58
N LYS A 120 7.23 6.99 -45.35
CA LYS A 120 8.37 7.48 -46.16
C LYS A 120 8.49 9.00 -46.19
N GLU A 121 7.88 9.70 -45.23
CA GLU A 121 8.00 11.14 -45.08
C GLU A 121 9.36 11.59 -44.53
N ILE A 122 10.04 10.69 -43.81
CA ILE A 122 11.45 10.80 -43.42
C ILE A 122 12.21 9.53 -43.85
N GLN A 123 13.52 9.67 -44.07
CA GLN A 123 14.41 8.56 -44.39
C GLN A 123 15.26 8.17 -43.19
N TRP A 124 15.57 6.87 -43.06
CA TRP A 124 16.44 6.39 -41.98
C TRP A 124 17.81 7.08 -41.98
N ALA A 125 18.35 7.42 -43.15
CA ALA A 125 19.61 8.13 -43.27
C ALA A 125 19.57 9.52 -42.58
N GLU A 126 18.43 10.21 -42.60
CA GLU A 126 18.25 11.51 -41.96
C GLU A 126 18.21 11.36 -40.44
N VAL A 127 17.42 10.40 -39.93
CA VAL A 127 17.34 10.07 -38.50
C VAL A 127 18.71 9.64 -37.96
N LYS A 128 19.40 8.75 -38.68
CA LYS A 128 20.74 8.28 -38.34
C LYS A 128 21.74 9.42 -38.26
N ALA A 129 21.72 10.34 -39.23
CA ALA A 129 22.62 11.48 -39.27
C ALA A 129 22.36 12.45 -38.12
N LEU A 130 21.09 12.75 -37.83
CA LEU A 130 20.71 13.67 -36.76
C LEU A 130 21.11 13.13 -35.38
N LEU A 131 20.79 11.87 -35.10
CA LEU A 131 21.07 11.22 -33.81
C LEU A 131 22.50 10.69 -33.70
N ASN A 132 23.31 10.79 -34.76
CA ASN A 132 24.65 10.23 -34.85
C ASN A 132 24.71 8.73 -34.43
N LEU A 133 23.76 7.95 -34.95
CA LEU A 133 23.66 6.51 -34.69
C LEU A 133 24.64 5.75 -35.60
N GLU A 134 25.23 4.68 -35.08
CA GLU A 134 26.19 3.85 -35.83
C GLU A 134 25.47 2.78 -36.67
N ASP A 135 24.23 2.46 -36.32
CA ASP A 135 23.44 1.36 -36.88
C ASP A 135 23.17 1.52 -38.38
N SER A 136 23.25 0.41 -39.11
CA SER A 136 22.95 0.36 -40.55
C SER A 136 21.45 0.37 -40.86
N SER A 137 20.59 0.01 -39.90
CA SER A 137 19.13 -0.06 -40.03
C SER A 137 18.41 0.61 -38.85
N SER A 138 17.14 0.95 -39.02
CA SER A 138 16.28 1.52 -37.97
C SER A 138 15.86 0.52 -36.89
N GLU A 139 16.18 -0.76 -37.07
CA GLU A 139 15.65 -1.85 -36.27
C GLU A 139 16.03 -1.74 -34.80
N GLY A 140 17.27 -1.34 -34.48
CA GLY A 140 17.72 -1.16 -33.11
C GLY A 140 16.89 -0.12 -32.36
N LEU A 141 16.75 1.07 -32.95
CA LEU A 141 15.98 2.17 -32.37
C LEU A 141 14.50 1.78 -32.19
N LEU A 142 13.86 1.31 -33.26
CA LEU A 142 12.43 0.96 -33.24
C LEU A 142 12.14 -0.20 -32.27
N THR A 143 13.04 -1.18 -32.18
CA THR A 143 12.91 -2.29 -31.21
C THR A 143 13.02 -1.78 -29.78
N THR A 144 13.96 -0.87 -29.51
CA THR A 144 14.12 -0.25 -28.18
C THR A 144 12.86 0.51 -27.77
N ILE A 145 12.33 1.37 -28.66
CA ILE A 145 11.09 2.13 -28.42
C ILE A 145 9.91 1.18 -28.16
N SER A 146 9.75 0.17 -29.01
CA SER A 146 8.67 -0.83 -28.90
C SER A 146 8.75 -1.61 -27.60
N LYS A 147 9.96 -1.98 -27.16
CA LYS A 147 10.17 -2.70 -25.91
C LYS A 147 9.81 -1.86 -24.68
N LEU A 148 10.26 -0.61 -24.63
CA LEU A 148 9.88 0.32 -23.54
C LEU A 148 8.37 0.53 -23.48
N LYS A 149 7.71 0.63 -24.65
CA LYS A 149 6.25 0.75 -24.75
C LYS A 149 5.51 -0.50 -24.23
N LYS A 150 6.08 -1.70 -24.43
CA LYS A 150 5.47 -2.98 -24.05
C LYS A 150 5.71 -3.37 -22.60
N GLU A 151 6.90 -3.08 -22.06
CA GLU A 151 7.27 -3.47 -20.70
C GLU A 151 6.65 -2.59 -19.61
N ARG A 152 6.21 -1.36 -19.94
CA ARG A 152 5.61 -0.45 -18.96
C ARG A 152 4.37 -1.06 -18.29
N ILE A 153 4.30 -0.88 -16.97
CA ILE A 153 3.22 -1.38 -16.12
C ILE A 153 1.89 -0.66 -16.41
N ASP A 154 1.96 0.62 -16.77
CA ASP A 154 0.79 1.46 -17.08
C ASP A 154 1.10 2.35 -18.31
N HIS A 155 0.04 2.83 -18.97
CA HIS A 155 0.08 3.63 -20.19
C HIS A 155 -0.02 5.15 -19.97
N GLY A 156 -0.11 5.61 -18.72
CA GLY A 156 -0.13 7.03 -18.37
C GLY A 156 1.21 7.77 -18.52
N TYR A 157 1.19 9.05 -18.15
CA TYR A 157 2.35 9.93 -18.08
C TYR A 157 2.89 10.01 -16.66
N PRO A 158 4.19 10.31 -16.47
CA PRO A 158 4.75 10.52 -15.14
C PRO A 158 4.04 11.70 -14.45
N THR A 159 4.00 11.68 -13.12
CA THR A 159 3.44 12.80 -12.34
C THR A 159 4.22 14.10 -12.60
N PRO A 160 3.58 15.28 -12.39
CA PRO A 160 4.26 16.57 -12.38
C PRO A 160 5.55 16.59 -11.57
N ALA A 161 5.51 16.01 -10.37
CA ALA A 161 6.65 16.00 -9.46
C ALA A 161 7.79 15.18 -10.04
N THR A 162 7.50 14.01 -10.62
CA THR A 162 8.50 13.19 -11.31
C THR A 162 9.11 13.96 -12.49
N ALA A 163 8.28 14.51 -13.38
CA ALA A 163 8.74 15.15 -14.61
C ALA A 163 9.61 16.40 -14.37
N ASN A 164 9.25 17.22 -13.38
CA ASN A 164 9.99 18.46 -13.06
C ASN A 164 11.30 18.20 -12.30
N ASN A 165 11.42 17.07 -11.59
CA ASN A 165 12.62 16.77 -10.80
C ASN A 165 13.62 15.86 -11.54
N LEU A 166 13.20 15.22 -12.63
CA LEU A 166 14.01 14.26 -13.35
C LEU A 166 14.94 14.95 -14.34
N VAL A 167 16.24 14.96 -14.03
CA VAL A 167 17.27 15.53 -14.91
C VAL A 167 17.69 14.49 -15.93
N ILE A 168 17.49 14.80 -17.22
CA ILE A 168 17.64 13.83 -18.31
C ILE A 168 19.06 13.25 -18.37
N SER A 169 20.08 14.11 -18.24
CA SER A 169 21.49 13.74 -18.41
C SER A 169 22.02 12.79 -17.33
N THR A 170 21.42 12.78 -16.14
CA THR A 170 21.90 11.97 -15.01
C THR A 170 21.00 10.79 -14.68
N ASP A 171 19.69 10.93 -14.86
CA ASP A 171 18.74 10.04 -14.20
C ASP A 171 18.19 8.96 -15.14
N ILE A 172 17.99 9.29 -16.42
CA ILE A 172 17.26 8.43 -17.38
C ILE A 172 17.91 7.05 -17.54
N LEU A 173 19.23 6.99 -17.75
CA LEU A 173 19.92 5.72 -17.95
C LEU A 173 19.88 4.84 -16.70
N GLY A 174 19.98 5.45 -15.52
CA GLY A 174 19.86 4.77 -14.24
C GLY A 174 18.46 4.20 -14.03
N LEU A 175 17.41 4.97 -14.34
CA LEU A 175 16.03 4.52 -14.27
C LEU A 175 15.74 3.41 -15.28
N ALA A 176 16.17 3.57 -16.53
CA ALA A 176 15.96 2.58 -17.57
C ALA A 176 16.58 1.22 -17.19
N SER A 177 17.84 1.24 -16.73
CA SER A 177 18.57 0.02 -16.35
C SER A 177 17.98 -0.69 -15.13
N LYS A 178 17.35 0.06 -14.20
CA LYS A 178 16.78 -0.52 -12.98
C LYS A 178 15.36 -1.05 -13.18
N ASN A 179 14.58 -0.46 -14.09
CA ASN A 179 13.15 -0.71 -14.18
C ASN A 179 12.74 -1.51 -15.43
N PHE A 180 13.60 -1.58 -16.46
CA PHE A 180 13.35 -2.33 -17.69
C PHE A 180 14.37 -3.44 -17.90
N SER A 181 13.97 -4.47 -18.65
CA SER A 181 14.83 -5.62 -18.97
C SER A 181 15.64 -5.38 -20.24
N LEU A 182 16.40 -4.28 -20.27
CA LEU A 182 17.12 -3.84 -21.48
C LEU A 182 18.43 -4.60 -21.69
N ILE A 183 18.73 -4.95 -22.94
CA ILE A 183 20.02 -5.53 -23.34
C ILE A 183 21.05 -4.41 -23.59
N PRO A 184 22.37 -4.72 -23.62
CA PRO A 184 23.41 -3.70 -23.74
C PRO A 184 23.27 -2.77 -24.96
N SER A 185 22.80 -3.28 -26.10
CA SER A 185 22.57 -2.46 -27.30
C SER A 185 21.41 -1.48 -27.15
N GLU A 186 20.34 -1.86 -26.45
CA GLU A 186 19.20 -0.97 -26.16
C GLU A 186 19.60 0.14 -25.18
N ILE A 187 20.42 -0.19 -24.16
CA ILE A 187 21.03 0.81 -23.27
C ILE A 187 21.95 1.76 -24.04
N HIS A 188 22.70 1.25 -25.02
CA HIS A 188 23.55 2.09 -25.87
C HIS A 188 22.72 3.09 -26.69
N ILE A 189 21.60 2.66 -27.26
CA ILE A 189 20.67 3.55 -27.97
C ILE A 189 20.14 4.64 -27.03
N LEU A 190 19.65 4.27 -25.85
CA LEU A 190 19.17 5.26 -24.87
C LEU A 190 20.25 6.28 -24.48
N ARG A 191 21.50 5.84 -24.37
CA ARG A 191 22.62 6.75 -24.12
C ARG A 191 22.82 7.73 -25.27
N LYS A 192 22.79 7.27 -26.52
CA LYS A 192 22.89 8.15 -27.70
C LYS A 192 21.75 9.18 -27.74
N LEU A 193 20.52 8.78 -27.42
CA LEU A 193 19.39 9.71 -27.33
C LEU A 193 19.61 10.75 -26.22
N THR A 194 20.07 10.32 -25.04
CA THR A 194 20.38 11.20 -23.91
C THR A 194 21.49 12.19 -24.26
N ASP A 195 22.58 11.71 -24.87
CA ASP A 195 23.72 12.52 -25.31
C ASP A 195 23.32 13.52 -26.41
N TRP A 196 22.38 13.16 -27.28
CA TRP A 196 21.85 14.05 -28.30
C TRP A 196 21.01 15.16 -27.68
N VAL A 197 20.07 14.82 -26.79
CA VAL A 197 19.26 15.82 -26.06
C VAL A 197 20.15 16.79 -25.29
N ALA A 198 21.18 16.30 -24.61
CA ALA A 198 22.12 17.13 -23.86
C ALA A 198 22.97 18.07 -24.75
N LYS A 199 23.05 17.84 -26.07
CA LYS A 199 23.70 18.76 -27.01
C LYS A 199 22.74 19.80 -27.56
N GLU A 200 21.50 19.42 -27.81
CA GLU A 200 20.48 20.30 -28.39
C GLU A 200 19.86 21.24 -27.35
N LEU A 201 19.84 20.84 -26.08
CA LEU A 201 19.15 21.55 -25.01
C LEU A 201 20.10 21.90 -23.85
N PRO A 202 19.75 22.91 -23.02
CA PRO A 202 20.61 23.39 -21.93
C PRO A 202 20.99 22.31 -20.91
N ASP A 203 22.12 22.51 -20.24
CA ASP A 203 22.52 21.70 -19.09
C ASP A 203 21.43 21.72 -18.01
N LEU A 204 21.19 20.57 -17.36
CA LEU A 204 20.16 20.34 -16.34
C LEU A 204 18.72 20.30 -16.86
N ILE A 205 18.53 20.06 -18.16
CA ILE A 205 17.18 19.93 -18.70
C ILE A 205 16.38 18.81 -18.01
N THR A 206 15.17 19.16 -17.57
CA THR A 206 14.24 18.23 -16.94
C THR A 206 13.38 17.54 -18.00
N LEU A 207 12.69 16.45 -17.61
CA LEU A 207 11.74 15.80 -18.50
C LEU A 207 10.59 16.75 -18.91
N ALA A 208 10.14 17.61 -18.00
CA ALA A 208 9.10 18.60 -18.28
C ALA A 208 9.55 19.63 -19.34
N ASP A 209 10.81 20.08 -19.27
CA ASP A 209 11.38 21.01 -20.26
C ASP A 209 11.46 20.37 -21.66
N LEU A 210 11.86 19.10 -21.75
CA LEU A 210 11.91 18.37 -23.03
C LEU A 210 10.51 18.23 -23.65
N TYR A 211 9.49 17.99 -22.83
CA TYR A 211 8.10 17.92 -23.26
C TYR A 211 7.64 19.24 -23.92
N HIS A 212 7.98 20.37 -23.29
CA HIS A 212 7.68 21.69 -23.86
C HIS A 212 8.46 21.95 -25.16
N ALA A 213 9.70 21.48 -25.25
CA ALA A 213 10.52 21.61 -26.45
C ALA A 213 9.98 20.77 -27.64
N SER A 214 9.33 19.63 -27.38
CA SER A 214 8.75 18.78 -28.43
C SER A 214 7.41 19.28 -29.00
N GLY A 215 6.98 20.49 -28.66
CA GLY A 215 5.76 21.10 -29.21
C GLY A 215 4.46 20.70 -28.53
N ASP A 216 4.51 19.88 -27.48
CA ASP A 216 3.35 19.53 -26.68
C ASP A 216 3.14 20.54 -25.52
N VAL A 217 1.90 20.99 -25.32
CA VAL A 217 1.52 21.73 -24.09
C VAL A 217 1.24 20.70 -23.00
N TRP A 218 2.04 20.70 -21.93
CA TRP A 218 1.81 19.80 -20.79
C TRP A 218 0.46 20.12 -20.16
N ARG A 219 -0.54 19.25 -20.33
CA ARG A 219 -1.89 19.37 -19.75
C ARG A 219 -2.12 18.24 -18.75
N PRO A 220 -1.85 18.48 -17.46
CA PRO A 220 -2.18 17.53 -16.39
C PRO A 220 -3.68 17.27 -16.27
N GLU A 221 -4.49 18.19 -16.80
CA GLU A 221 -5.93 18.27 -16.55
C GLU A 221 -6.76 17.26 -17.37
N GLU A 222 -6.19 16.56 -18.35
CA GLU A 222 -6.92 15.52 -19.11
C GLU A 222 -7.00 14.16 -18.39
N VAL A 223 -6.41 14.03 -17.19
CA VAL A 223 -6.54 12.82 -16.34
C VAL A 223 -7.58 12.99 -15.22
N LEU A 224 -8.24 14.15 -15.11
CA LEU A 224 -9.23 14.41 -14.05
C LEU A 224 -10.68 13.98 -14.37
N TRP A 225 -10.96 13.33 -15.51
CA TRP A 225 -12.34 12.97 -15.88
C TRP A 225 -12.51 11.62 -16.60
N SER A 226 -11.75 10.59 -16.21
CA SER A 226 -12.03 9.20 -16.65
C SER A 226 -12.78 8.36 -15.63
N ASP A 227 -13.17 8.93 -14.48
CA ASP A 227 -14.10 8.31 -13.54
C ASP A 227 -15.45 9.05 -13.57
N LEU A 228 -16.25 8.72 -14.58
CA LEU A 228 -17.71 8.74 -14.55
C LEU A 228 -18.24 7.50 -15.28
#